data_AF-T1GGY8-F1
#
_entry.id   AF-T1GGY8-F1
#
_cell.length_a   1.000
_cell.length_b   1.000
_cell.length_c   1.000
_cell.angle_alpha   90.00
_cell.angle_beta   90.00
_cell.angle_gamma   90.00
#
_symmetry.space_group_name_H-M   'P 1'
#
loop_
_entity.id
_entity.type
_entity.pdbx_description
1 polymer ?
#
loop_
_entity_poly.entity_id
_entity_poly.type
_entity_poly.pdbx_seq_one_letter_code
_entity_poly.pdbx_strand_id
1 'polypeptide(L)'
;PYYKYLWQLVSGIHYETPEEKVRTELSNVSKKICEGILQFRPACASKTDLETLLEGKHQEKLIPFTKKLQNLLNLETSQCWEILCSYLTHEFRGSASSLAVFVANETNTTKLLEDIWGFYSLERMIVLKIIKNMLLFYEDAAHPFHEQYVQCIDKITLTKLRDSYFKQFKYLLEDKPASSLTSVLVFIFNECLTSGVFPDCLMNLV
;
A
#
# COMPACT_ATOMS: atom_id res chain seq x y z
N PRO A 1 -5.32 5.16 -1.52
CA PRO A 1 -5.57 4.01 -2.44
C PRO A 1 -5.69 2.74 -1.61
N TYR A 2 -6.58 1.81 -1.99
CA TYR A 2 -6.81 0.55 -1.28
C TYR A 2 -6.49 -0.64 -2.19
N TYR A 3 -5.21 -1.01 -2.24
CA TYR A 3 -4.63 -2.05 -3.08
C TYR A 3 -5.13 -3.45 -2.75
N LYS A 4 -5.49 -3.72 -1.49
CA LYS A 4 -6.17 -4.97 -1.12
C LYS A 4 -7.46 -5.19 -1.89
N TYR A 5 -8.27 -4.14 -2.08
CA TYR A 5 -9.46 -4.23 -2.94
C TYR A 5 -9.09 -4.39 -4.41
N LEU A 6 -8.09 -3.64 -4.90
CA LEU A 6 -7.63 -3.79 -6.28
C LEU A 6 -7.19 -5.24 -6.56
N TRP A 7 -6.44 -5.87 -5.65
CA TRP A 7 -6.04 -7.28 -5.75
C TRP A 7 -7.24 -8.23 -5.87
N GLN A 8 -8.30 -8.02 -5.08
CA GLN A 8 -9.51 -8.82 -5.17
C GLN A 8 -10.14 -8.76 -6.57
N LEU A 9 -10.11 -7.58 -7.21
CA LEU A 9 -10.64 -7.39 -8.56
C LEU A 9 -9.74 -8.00 -9.64
N VAL A 10 -8.42 -7.79 -9.53
CA VAL A 10 -7.51 -8.03 -10.66
C VAL A 10 -6.76 -9.35 -10.56
N SER A 11 -6.83 -10.10 -9.46
CA SER A 11 -6.00 -11.30 -9.24
C SER A 11 -6.30 -12.50 -10.14
N GLY A 12 -7.49 -12.57 -10.73
CA GLY A 12 -7.96 -13.77 -11.43
C GLY A 12 -8.48 -14.88 -10.52
N ILE A 13 -8.37 -14.75 -9.19
CA ILE A 13 -8.92 -15.74 -8.24
C ILE A 13 -10.45 -15.65 -8.19
N HIS A 14 -10.99 -14.44 -8.28
CA HIS A 14 -12.42 -14.16 -8.32
C HIS A 14 -12.84 -13.82 -9.75
N TYR A 15 -13.09 -14.87 -10.54
CA TYR A 15 -13.47 -14.81 -11.96
C TYR A 15 -14.81 -14.09 -12.26
N GLU A 16 -15.53 -13.63 -11.23
CA GLU A 16 -16.78 -12.89 -11.37
C GLU A 16 -16.57 -11.41 -11.75
N THR A 17 -15.33 -10.89 -11.63
CA THR A 17 -15.05 -9.49 -11.98
C THR A 17 -15.09 -9.31 -13.50
N PRO A 18 -15.93 -8.42 -14.05
CA PRO A 18 -15.99 -8.20 -15.49
C PRO A 18 -14.65 -7.72 -16.04
N GLU A 19 -14.23 -8.28 -17.17
CA GLU A 19 -12.98 -7.95 -17.86
C GLU A 19 -12.79 -6.44 -18.10
N GLU A 20 -13.86 -5.74 -18.50
CA GLU A 20 -13.82 -4.29 -18.73
C GLU A 20 -13.55 -3.50 -17.44
N LYS A 21 -14.05 -4.00 -16.30
CA LYS A 21 -13.75 -3.42 -14.99
C LYS A 21 -12.28 -3.63 -14.64
N VAL A 22 -11.75 -4.84 -14.83
CA VAL A 22 -10.32 -5.13 -14.61
C VAL A 22 -9.45 -4.23 -15.48
N ARG A 23 -9.77 -4.09 -16.76
CA ARG A 23 -9.08 -3.21 -17.71
C ARG A 23 -9.06 -1.76 -17.23
N THR A 24 -10.23 -1.24 -16.82
CA THR A 24 -10.38 0.13 -16.34
C THR A 24 -9.55 0.38 -15.09
N GLU A 25 -9.65 -0.51 -14.09
CA GLU A 25 -8.91 -0.37 -12.83
C GLU A 25 -7.40 -0.42 -13.05
N LEU A 26 -6.90 -1.39 -13.82
CA LEU A 26 -5.48 -1.48 -14.16
C LEU A 26 -5.00 -0.26 -14.95
N SER A 27 -5.79 0.25 -15.89
CA SER A 27 -5.45 1.45 -16.65
C SER A 27 -5.34 2.68 -15.73
N ASN A 28 -6.28 2.85 -14.80
CA ASN A 28 -6.30 3.95 -13.83
C ASN A 28 -5.07 3.96 -12.92
N VAL A 29 -4.58 2.77 -12.53
CA VAL A 29 -3.41 2.66 -11.66
C VAL A 29 -2.10 2.36 -12.38
N SER A 30 -2.09 2.21 -13.71
CA SER A 30 -0.90 1.84 -14.49
C SER A 30 0.37 2.64 -14.17
N LYS A 31 0.25 3.96 -13.99
CA LYS A 31 1.38 4.80 -13.56
C LYS A 31 1.89 4.43 -12.17
N LYS A 32 0.97 4.23 -11.22
CA LYS A 32 1.29 3.83 -9.83
C LYS A 32 1.87 2.41 -9.78
N ILE A 33 1.36 1.49 -10.59
CA ILE A 33 1.93 0.14 -10.80
C ILE A 33 3.36 0.26 -11.32
N CYS A 34 3.61 1.09 -12.32
CA CYS A 34 4.97 1.31 -12.83
C CYS A 34 5.90 1.88 -11.76
N GLU A 35 5.44 2.83 -10.94
CA GLU A 35 6.22 3.40 -9.83
C GLU A 35 6.44 2.39 -8.68
N GLY A 36 5.58 1.37 -8.57
CA GLY A 36 5.64 0.34 -7.55
C GLY A 36 5.62 0.96 -6.15
N ILE A 37 6.60 0.63 -5.29
CA ILE A 37 6.69 1.25 -3.96
C ILE A 37 7.20 2.70 -3.98
N LEU A 38 7.84 3.17 -5.06
CA LEU A 38 8.36 4.55 -5.15
C LEU A 38 7.25 5.59 -5.25
N GLN A 39 6.01 5.16 -5.52
CA GLN A 39 4.86 6.04 -5.49
C GLN A 39 4.58 6.58 -4.07
N PHE A 40 5.02 5.88 -3.02
CA PHE A 40 4.88 6.29 -1.63
C PHE A 40 6.06 7.19 -1.28
N ARG A 41 5.85 8.50 -1.36
CA ARG A 41 6.92 9.48 -1.30
C ARG A 41 7.24 9.87 0.14
N PRO A 42 8.50 10.24 0.43
CA PRO A 42 8.92 10.66 1.75
C PRO A 42 8.25 11.97 2.17
N ALA A 43 8.19 12.23 3.48
CA ALA A 43 7.60 13.46 4.04
C ALA A 43 8.27 14.73 3.49
N CYS A 44 9.56 14.68 3.16
CA CYS A 44 10.29 15.81 2.56
C CYS A 44 9.83 16.18 1.15
N ALA A 45 9.04 15.33 0.47
CA ALA A 45 8.45 15.63 -0.83
C ALA A 45 7.13 16.42 -0.73
N SER A 46 6.67 16.71 0.49
CA SER A 46 5.41 17.44 0.74
C SER A 46 5.50 18.87 0.24
N LYS A 47 4.44 19.30 -0.47
CA LYS A 47 4.30 20.68 -0.95
C LYS A 47 3.47 21.56 -0.01
N THR A 48 2.75 20.93 0.90
CA THR A 48 1.87 21.57 1.86
C THR A 48 2.11 20.91 3.21
N ASP A 49 2.16 21.73 4.26
CA ASP A 49 2.24 21.24 5.62
C ASP A 49 0.93 20.54 6.04
N LEU A 50 1.06 19.64 7.01
CA LEU A 50 -0.03 18.77 7.42
C LEU A 50 -1.16 19.56 8.10
N GLU A 51 -0.81 20.60 8.85
CA GLU A 51 -1.74 21.50 9.53
C GLU A 51 -2.66 22.17 8.52
N THR A 52 -2.11 22.83 7.51
CA THR A 52 -2.87 23.50 6.44
C THR A 52 -3.80 22.51 5.71
N LEU A 53 -3.33 21.28 5.44
CA LEU A 53 -4.18 20.26 4.83
C LEU A 53 -5.38 19.92 5.74
N LEU A 54 -5.14 19.68 7.04
CA LEU A 54 -6.18 19.24 7.98
C LEU A 54 -7.15 20.36 8.33
N GLU A 55 -6.68 21.61 8.44
CA GLU A 55 -7.52 22.80 8.59
C GLU A 55 -8.46 22.96 7.39
N GLY A 56 -7.94 22.82 6.16
CA GLY A 56 -8.74 22.80 4.94
C GLY A 56 -9.76 21.66 4.84
N LYS A 57 -9.65 20.63 5.69
CA LYS A 57 -10.60 19.51 5.82
C LYS A 57 -11.49 19.61 7.07
N HIS A 58 -11.34 20.66 7.89
CA HIS A 58 -12.01 20.80 9.20
C HIS A 58 -11.72 19.63 10.15
N GLN A 59 -10.46 19.19 10.20
CA GLN A 59 -9.99 18.05 11.00
C GLN A 59 -8.84 18.43 11.95
N GLU A 60 -8.84 19.66 12.46
CA GLU A 60 -7.79 20.25 13.29
C GLU A 60 -7.49 19.40 14.54
N LYS A 61 -8.52 18.75 15.09
CA LYS A 61 -8.39 17.84 16.26
C LYS A 61 -7.50 16.63 16.00
N LEU A 62 -7.31 16.23 14.74
CA LEU A 62 -6.48 15.09 14.36
C LEU A 62 -5.02 15.48 14.12
N ILE A 63 -4.67 16.78 14.07
CA ILE A 63 -3.31 17.24 13.77
C ILE A 63 -2.24 16.56 14.65
N PRO A 64 -2.38 16.48 15.99
CA PRO A 64 -1.35 15.86 16.82
C PRO A 64 -1.13 14.38 16.49
N PHE A 65 -2.21 13.65 16.20
CA PHE A 65 -2.16 12.24 15.84
C PHE A 65 -1.54 12.05 14.46
N THR A 66 -2.02 12.79 13.46
CA THR A 66 -1.55 12.64 12.07
C THR A 66 -0.10 13.07 11.92
N LYS A 67 0.42 14.01 12.72
CA LYS A 67 1.85 14.32 12.78
C LYS A 67 2.69 13.13 13.25
N LYS A 68 2.26 12.45 14.32
CA LYS A 68 2.93 11.22 14.79
C LYS A 68 2.91 10.14 13.70
N LEU A 69 1.78 9.99 13.02
CA LEU A 69 1.63 9.05 11.92
C LEU A 69 2.55 9.40 10.74
N GLN A 70 2.59 10.66 10.31
CA GLN A 70 3.44 11.10 9.20
C GLN A 70 4.92 10.84 9.48
N ASN A 71 5.35 11.11 10.72
CA ASN A 71 6.72 10.82 11.15
C ASN A 71 7.01 9.31 11.19
N LEU A 72 6.06 8.51 11.67
CA LEU A 72 6.18 7.05 11.72
C LEU A 72 6.28 6.43 10.32
N LEU A 73 5.44 6.88 9.39
CA LEU A 73 5.38 6.34 8.03
C LEU A 73 6.40 6.99 7.08
N ASN A 74 6.96 8.13 7.46
CA ASN A 74 7.72 9.03 6.59
C ASN A 74 7.01 9.24 5.25
N LEU A 75 5.75 9.68 5.27
CA LEU A 75 4.94 9.87 4.07
C LEU A 75 4.69 11.34 3.73
N GLU A 76 4.61 11.63 2.44
CA GLU A 76 4.10 12.89 1.92
C GLU A 76 2.73 13.22 2.53
N THR A 77 2.51 14.48 2.88
CA THR A 77 1.34 14.98 3.62
C THR A 77 -0.01 14.45 3.09
N SER A 78 -0.24 14.56 1.78
CA SER A 78 -1.51 14.11 1.18
C SER A 78 -1.64 12.59 1.23
N GLN A 79 -0.54 11.87 0.98
CA GLN A 79 -0.52 10.40 1.06
C GLN A 79 -0.72 9.89 2.49
N CYS A 80 -0.14 10.55 3.48
CA CYS A 80 -0.35 10.22 4.90
C CYS A 80 -1.83 10.35 5.27
N TRP A 81 -2.49 11.43 4.83
CA TRP A 81 -3.92 11.63 5.03
C TRP A 81 -4.76 10.57 4.30
N GLU A 82 -4.46 10.27 3.04
CA GLU A 82 -5.15 9.22 2.28
C GLU A 82 -5.04 7.84 2.94
N ILE A 83 -3.87 7.48 3.46
CA ILE A 83 -3.66 6.21 4.18
C ILE A 83 -4.50 6.18 5.46
N LEU A 84 -4.51 7.26 6.24
CA LEU A 84 -5.35 7.36 7.43
C LEU A 84 -6.83 7.17 7.09
N CYS A 85 -7.34 7.91 6.11
CA CYS A 85 -8.74 7.78 5.66
C CYS A 85 -9.05 6.37 5.16
N SER A 86 -8.14 5.76 4.41
CA SER A 86 -8.31 4.41 3.86
C SER A 86 -8.39 3.39 4.99
N TYR A 87 -7.51 3.46 5.99
CA TYR A 87 -7.55 2.58 7.16
C TYR A 87 -8.86 2.75 7.95
N LEU A 88 -9.25 4.01 8.23
CA LEU A 88 -10.45 4.30 9.00
C LEU A 88 -11.74 3.83 8.31
N THR A 89 -11.74 3.78 6.98
CA THR A 89 -12.89 3.35 6.20
C THR A 89 -12.99 1.83 6.08
N HIS A 90 -11.86 1.12 5.98
CA HIS A 90 -11.85 -0.30 5.59
C HIS A 90 -11.45 -1.27 6.70
N GLU A 91 -10.59 -0.85 7.63
CA GLU A 91 -10.00 -1.76 8.64
C GLU A 91 -10.38 -1.37 10.07
N PHE A 92 -10.64 -0.09 10.33
CA PHE A 92 -11.01 0.37 11.67
C PHE A 92 -12.39 -0.18 12.07
N ARG A 93 -12.43 -0.92 13.18
CA ARG A 93 -13.66 -1.53 13.72
C ARG A 93 -14.38 -0.67 14.76
N GLY A 94 -13.88 0.53 15.05
CA GLY A 94 -14.49 1.46 16.01
C GLY A 94 -15.43 2.47 15.35
N SER A 95 -16.22 3.18 16.16
CA SER A 95 -17.04 4.30 15.67
C SER A 95 -16.22 5.60 15.57
N ALA A 96 -16.74 6.60 14.84
CA ALA A 96 -16.10 7.92 14.75
C ALA A 96 -15.93 8.60 16.12
N SER A 97 -16.90 8.44 17.03
CA SER A 97 -16.78 8.94 18.41
C SER A 97 -15.76 8.15 19.23
N SER A 98 -15.58 6.86 18.93
CA SER A 98 -14.53 6.03 19.53
C SER A 98 -13.14 6.51 19.14
N LEU A 99 -12.93 6.99 17.91
CA LEU A 99 -11.62 7.46 17.45
C LEU A 99 -11.10 8.62 18.30
N ALA A 100 -11.94 9.61 18.59
CA ALA A 100 -11.55 10.77 19.41
C ALA A 100 -11.12 10.38 20.82
N VAL A 101 -11.80 9.39 21.43
CA VAL A 101 -11.44 8.83 22.73
C VAL A 101 -10.17 7.98 22.64
N PHE A 102 -9.99 7.26 21.53
CA PHE A 102 -8.83 6.39 21.29
C PHE A 102 -7.53 7.22 21.21
N VAL A 103 -7.56 8.33 20.47
CA VAL A 103 -6.38 9.19 20.30
C VAL A 103 -6.08 10.07 21.51
N ALA A 104 -6.98 10.14 22.50
CA ALA A 104 -6.74 10.85 23.75
C ALA A 104 -5.92 10.04 24.77
N ASN A 105 -5.85 8.71 24.60
CA ASN A 105 -5.06 7.82 25.44
C ASN A 105 -3.77 7.42 24.71
N GLU A 106 -2.62 7.52 25.38
CA GLU A 106 -1.31 7.28 24.75
C GLU A 106 -1.11 5.83 24.33
N THR A 107 -1.48 4.85 25.16
CA THR A 107 -1.40 3.43 24.83
C THR A 107 -2.24 3.09 23.60
N ASN A 108 -3.48 3.58 23.57
CA ASN A 108 -4.39 3.39 22.44
C ASN A 108 -3.87 4.09 21.18
N THR A 109 -3.28 5.28 21.32
CA THR A 109 -2.63 6.00 20.21
C THR A 109 -1.49 5.19 19.60
N THR A 110 -0.60 4.65 20.43
CA THR A 110 0.52 3.81 19.97
C THR A 110 0.00 2.58 19.25
N LYS A 111 -0.97 1.87 19.81
CA LYS A 111 -1.59 0.71 19.16
C LYS A 111 -2.21 1.05 17.80
N LEU A 112 -2.95 2.16 17.71
CA LEU A 112 -3.56 2.60 16.46
C LEU A 112 -2.50 2.97 15.40
N LEU A 113 -1.40 3.61 15.84
CA LEU A 113 -0.27 3.91 14.95
C LEU A 113 0.38 2.62 14.40
N GLU A 114 0.57 1.60 15.25
CA GLU A 114 1.08 0.28 14.85
C GLU A 114 0.14 -0.41 13.86
N ASP A 115 -1.17 -0.40 14.12
CA ASP A 115 -2.17 -1.00 13.24
C ASP A 115 -2.18 -0.31 11.86
N ILE A 116 -2.11 1.02 11.80
CA ILE A 116 -2.03 1.77 10.54
C ILE A 116 -0.71 1.52 9.83
N TRP A 117 0.41 1.40 10.55
CA TRP A 117 1.70 1.04 9.95
C TRP A 117 1.66 -0.36 9.33
N GLY A 118 1.03 -1.33 10.00
CA GLY A 118 0.80 -2.67 9.47
C GLY A 118 -0.04 -2.64 8.20
N PHE A 119 -1.15 -1.89 8.21
CA PHE A 119 -1.99 -1.67 7.04
C PHE A 119 -1.22 -1.05 5.86
N TYR A 120 -0.49 0.04 6.10
CA TYR A 120 0.31 0.73 5.09
C TYR A 120 1.38 -0.19 4.48
N SER A 121 2.05 -0.98 5.32
CA SER A 121 3.07 -1.92 4.87
C SER A 121 2.47 -3.02 4.02
N LEU A 122 1.32 -3.58 4.42
CA LEU A 122 0.58 -4.55 3.63
C LEU A 122 0.17 -3.98 2.27
N GLU A 123 -0.34 -2.75 2.23
CA GLU A 123 -0.73 -2.08 1.00
C GLU A 123 0.44 -1.94 0.01
N ARG A 124 1.65 -1.58 0.49
CA ARG A 124 2.88 -1.57 -0.33
C ARG A 124 3.19 -2.95 -0.90
N MET A 125 3.04 -4.00 -0.10
CA MET A 125 3.31 -5.37 -0.51
C MET A 125 2.29 -5.86 -1.55
N ILE A 126 1.03 -5.49 -1.42
CA ILE A 126 0.00 -5.85 -2.39
C ILE A 126 0.24 -5.19 -3.75
N VAL A 127 0.81 -3.98 -3.81
CA VAL A 127 1.28 -3.40 -5.08
C VAL A 127 2.26 -4.33 -5.78
N LEU A 128 3.27 -4.83 -5.05
CA LEU A 128 4.26 -5.76 -5.60
C LEU A 128 3.63 -7.10 -6.00
N LYS A 129 2.66 -7.58 -5.22
CA LYS A 129 1.89 -8.81 -5.51
C LYS A 129 1.11 -8.68 -6.82
N ILE A 130 0.44 -7.55 -7.05
CA ILE A 130 -0.28 -7.26 -8.30
C ILE A 130 0.68 -7.31 -9.49
N ILE A 131 1.84 -6.62 -9.39
CA ILE A 131 2.80 -6.59 -10.49
C ILE A 131 3.37 -7.99 -10.76
N LYS A 132 3.74 -8.75 -9.71
CA LYS A 132 4.17 -10.16 -9.83
C LYS A 132 3.14 -10.98 -10.59
N ASN A 133 1.86 -10.87 -10.25
CA ASN A 133 0.78 -11.63 -10.88
C ASN A 133 0.64 -11.26 -12.36
N MET A 134 0.66 -9.96 -12.68
CA MET A 134 0.59 -9.50 -14.06
C MET A 134 1.76 -10.03 -14.91
N LEU A 135 2.98 -10.03 -14.36
CA LEU A 135 4.17 -10.53 -15.04
C LEU A 135 4.15 -12.06 -15.20
N LEU A 136 3.73 -12.78 -14.16
CA LEU A 136 3.65 -14.24 -14.15
C LEU A 136 2.70 -14.75 -15.25
N PHE A 137 1.57 -14.07 -15.42
CA PHE A 137 0.53 -14.44 -16.38
C PHE A 137 0.54 -13.58 -17.66
N TYR A 138 1.61 -12.82 -17.90
CA TYR A 138 1.73 -11.96 -19.09
C TYR A 138 1.76 -12.78 -20.38
N GLU A 139 2.35 -13.98 -20.36
CA GLU A 139 2.41 -14.91 -21.50
C GLU A 139 1.44 -16.11 -21.35
N ASP A 140 0.67 -16.16 -20.27
CA ASP A 140 -0.26 -17.27 -20.00
C ASP A 140 -1.68 -16.91 -20.47
N ALA A 141 -2.01 -17.35 -21.69
CA ALA A 141 -3.32 -17.15 -22.29
C ALA A 141 -4.46 -17.91 -21.57
N ALA A 142 -4.15 -18.86 -20.67
CA ALA A 142 -5.16 -19.55 -19.87
C ALA A 142 -5.63 -18.70 -18.68
N HIS A 143 -4.90 -17.66 -18.30
CA HIS A 143 -5.30 -16.78 -17.21
C HIS A 143 -6.50 -15.92 -17.63
N PRO A 144 -7.54 -15.79 -16.80
CA PRO A 144 -8.80 -15.12 -17.15
C PRO A 144 -8.65 -13.64 -17.51
N PHE A 145 -7.62 -12.98 -16.95
CA PHE A 145 -7.34 -11.57 -17.19
C PHE A 145 -6.06 -11.33 -18.01
N HIS A 146 -5.62 -12.35 -18.76
CA HIS A 146 -4.43 -12.28 -19.60
C HIS A 146 -4.43 -11.03 -20.50
N GLU A 147 -5.50 -10.80 -21.27
CA GLU A 147 -5.57 -9.67 -22.20
C GLU A 147 -5.45 -8.31 -21.49
N GLN A 148 -6.05 -8.17 -20.31
CA GLN A 148 -6.01 -6.94 -19.52
C GLN A 148 -4.61 -6.71 -18.94
N TYR A 149 -3.90 -7.78 -18.57
CA TYR A 149 -2.51 -7.71 -18.14
C TYR A 149 -1.59 -7.29 -19.28
N VAL A 150 -1.75 -7.90 -20.46
CA VAL A 150 -0.97 -7.56 -21.66
C VAL A 150 -1.15 -6.09 -22.00
N GLN A 151 -2.40 -5.61 -22.09
CA GLN A 151 -2.70 -4.21 -22.37
C GLN A 151 -2.07 -3.24 -21.36
N CYS A 152 -2.11 -3.57 -20.07
CA CYS A 152 -1.51 -2.72 -19.04
C CYS A 152 0.02 -2.74 -19.10
N ILE A 153 0.63 -3.92 -19.28
CA ILE A 153 2.08 -4.06 -19.40
C ILE A 153 2.60 -3.40 -20.66
N ASP A 154 1.92 -3.49 -21.80
CA ASP A 154 2.35 -2.84 -23.04
C ASP A 154 2.29 -1.31 -22.93
N LYS A 155 1.27 -0.77 -22.24
CA LYS A 155 1.18 0.66 -21.91
C LYS A 155 2.36 1.12 -21.05
N ILE A 156 2.80 0.32 -20.08
CA ILE A 156 3.92 0.64 -19.21
C ILE A 156 5.26 0.35 -19.89
N THR A 157 5.35 -0.72 -20.68
CA THR A 157 6.52 -1.46 -21.20
C THR A 157 7.31 -2.23 -20.14
N LEU A 158 7.74 -3.45 -20.47
CA LEU A 158 8.61 -4.28 -19.64
C LEU A 158 9.92 -3.57 -19.25
N THR A 159 10.49 -2.78 -20.17
CA THR A 159 11.72 -2.01 -19.91
C THR A 159 11.53 -1.01 -18.77
N LYS A 160 10.44 -0.23 -18.78
CA LYS A 160 10.18 0.73 -17.69
C LYS A 160 9.88 0.04 -16.37
N LEU A 161 9.16 -1.10 -16.40
CA LEU A 161 8.93 -1.91 -15.19
C LEU A 161 10.26 -2.39 -14.61
N ARG A 162 11.13 -2.99 -15.42
CA ARG A 162 12.45 -3.46 -15.00
C ARG A 162 13.27 -2.32 -14.37
N ASP A 163 13.35 -1.18 -15.04
CA ASP A 163 14.13 -0.04 -14.56
C ASP A 163 13.56 0.53 -13.25
N SER A 164 12.24 0.52 -13.10
CA SER A 164 11.57 0.87 -11.84
C SER A 164 11.88 -0.13 -10.72
N TYR A 165 11.85 -1.43 -11.00
CA TYR A 165 12.19 -2.48 -10.02
C TYR A 165 13.60 -2.31 -9.47
N PHE A 166 14.58 -2.02 -10.33
CA PHE A 166 15.94 -1.75 -9.88
C PHE A 166 16.03 -0.52 -8.97
N LYS A 167 15.27 0.55 -9.27
CA LYS A 167 15.19 1.74 -8.42
C LYS A 167 14.53 1.43 -7.07
N GLN A 168 13.44 0.66 -7.07
CA GLN A 168 12.75 0.21 -5.87
C GLN A 168 13.67 -0.62 -4.97
N PHE A 169 14.43 -1.55 -5.54
CA PHE A 169 15.37 -2.38 -4.81
C PHE A 169 16.48 -1.54 -4.15
N LYS A 170 17.09 -0.62 -4.91
CA LYS A 170 18.10 0.31 -4.36
C LYS A 170 17.54 1.15 -3.23
N TYR A 171 16.34 1.70 -3.41
CA TYR A 171 15.63 2.47 -2.39
C TYR A 171 15.46 1.65 -1.10
N LEU A 172 15.01 0.39 -1.19
CA LEU A 172 14.81 -0.47 -0.01
C LEU A 172 16.11 -0.85 0.71
N LEU A 173 17.25 -0.92 0.02
CA LEU A 173 18.54 -1.16 0.66
C LEU A 173 19.00 0.04 1.50
N GLU A 174 18.55 1.25 1.14
CA GLU A 174 18.88 2.50 1.80
C GLU A 174 17.83 2.89 2.87
N ASP A 175 16.60 2.41 2.73
CA ASP A 175 15.46 2.65 3.62
C ASP A 175 15.68 1.94 4.97
N LYS A 176 16.13 2.68 5.98
CA LYS A 176 16.33 2.14 7.33
C LYS A 176 14.98 2.03 8.04
N PRO A 177 14.54 0.85 8.49
CA PRO A 177 13.29 0.73 9.24
C PRO A 177 13.37 1.52 10.55
N ALA A 178 12.25 2.09 10.98
CA ALA A 178 12.15 2.70 12.31
C ALA A 178 12.45 1.63 13.38
N SER A 179 13.37 1.94 14.30
CA SER A 179 13.97 1.00 15.25
C SER A 179 12.99 0.39 16.26
N SER A 180 11.73 0.81 16.29
CA SER A 180 10.71 0.42 17.28
C SER A 180 9.74 -0.68 16.81
N LEU A 181 9.91 -1.27 15.62
CA LEU A 181 8.84 -2.04 14.95
C LEU A 181 9.14 -3.54 14.76
N THR A 182 10.06 -4.11 15.54
CA THR A 182 10.51 -5.52 15.40
C THR A 182 9.39 -6.55 15.54
N SER A 183 8.41 -6.34 16.43
CA SER A 183 7.27 -7.26 16.60
C SER A 183 6.28 -7.21 15.42
N VAL A 184 6.07 -6.03 14.85
CA VAL A 184 5.11 -5.83 13.75
C VAL A 184 5.71 -6.28 12.41
N LEU A 185 7.05 -6.22 12.26
CA LEU A 185 7.75 -6.84 11.13
C LEU A 185 7.49 -8.35 11.03
N VAL A 186 7.45 -9.06 12.17
CA VAL A 186 7.13 -10.50 12.20
C VAL A 186 5.70 -10.75 11.73
N PHE A 187 4.74 -9.93 12.17
CA PHE A 187 3.35 -10.03 11.71
C PHE A 187 3.24 -9.80 10.19
N ILE A 188 3.85 -8.73 9.67
CA ILE A 188 3.84 -8.45 8.22
C ILE A 188 4.51 -9.58 7.45
N PHE A 189 5.64 -10.09 7.94
CA PHE A 189 6.34 -11.19 7.29
C PHE A 189 5.43 -12.42 7.20
N ASN A 190 4.76 -12.79 8.30
CA ASN A 190 3.81 -13.91 8.32
C ASN A 190 2.61 -13.68 7.38
N GLU A 191 2.02 -12.49 7.37
CA GLU A 191 0.95 -12.13 6.42
C GLU A 191 1.42 -12.16 4.96
N CYS A 192 2.68 -11.84 4.70
CA CYS A 192 3.25 -11.92 3.36
C CYS A 192 3.48 -13.37 2.92
N LEU A 193 3.84 -14.28 3.85
CA LEU A 193 3.94 -15.71 3.59
C LEU A 193 2.56 -16.31 3.28
N THR A 194 1.55 -16.03 4.12
CA THR A 194 0.18 -16.52 3.89
C THR A 194 -0.43 -15.95 2.62
N SER A 195 -0.08 -14.71 2.27
CA SER A 195 -0.55 -14.05 1.06
C SER A 195 0.21 -14.44 -0.21
N GLY A 196 1.23 -15.31 -0.15
CA GLY A 196 2.00 -15.76 -1.33
C GLY A 196 2.80 -14.65 -2.02
N VAL A 197 3.14 -13.59 -1.28
CA VAL A 197 3.90 -12.45 -1.83
C VAL A 197 5.35 -12.84 -2.09
N PHE A 198 5.95 -13.63 -1.20
CA PHE A 198 7.28 -14.20 -1.36
C PHE A 198 7.27 -15.52 -2.15
N PRO A 199 8.34 -15.85 -2.90
CA PRO A 199 8.48 -17.17 -3.52
C PRO A 199 8.66 -18.28 -2.47
N ASP A 200 8.11 -19.48 -2.74
CA ASP A 200 8.08 -20.62 -1.81
C ASP A 200 9.47 -21.01 -1.27
N CYS A 201 10.54 -20.71 -2.02
CA CYS A 201 11.92 -20.95 -1.59
C CYS A 201 12.34 -20.16 -0.35
N LEU A 202 11.65 -19.05 0.00
CA LEU A 202 11.88 -18.32 1.25
C LEU A 202 11.13 -18.92 2.46
N MET A 203 10.18 -19.84 2.24
CA MET A 203 9.47 -20.54 3.32
C MET A 203 10.39 -21.52 4.08
N ASN A 204 11.49 -21.94 3.47
CA ASN A 204 12.44 -22.91 4.05
C ASN A 204 13.58 -22.26 4.85
N LEU A 205 13.55 -20.93 5.05
CA LEU A 205 14.54 -20.17 5.82
C LEU A 205 14.04 -19.78 7.23
N VAL A 206 12.88 -20.30 7.66
CA VAL A 206 12.31 -20.18 9.01
C VAL A 206 12.39 -21.52 9.73
#